data_AF-A0A286A3P4-F1
#
_entry.id   AF-A0A286A3P4-F1
#
_cell.length_a   1.000
_cell.length_b   1.000
_cell.length_c   1.000
_cell.angle_alpha   90.00
_cell.angle_beta   90.00
_cell.angle_gamma   90.00
#
_symmetry.space_group_name_H-M   'P 1'
#
loop_
_entity.id
_entity.type
_entity.pdbx_description
1 polymer ?
#
loop_
_entity_poly.entity_id
_entity_poly.type
_entity_poly.pdbx_seq_one_letter_code
_entity_poly.pdbx_strand_id
1 'polypeptide(L)' 'MKNIQIIDKSFGQKVGECAILVDLENGQTDQSFMDSAWKRAVAEGWVDENYRENYDMEIVGDIPLDHSSESL' A
#
# COMPACT_ATOMS: atom_id res chain seq x y z
N MET A 1 -1.16 -9.65 -4.03
CA MET A 1 -0.36 -8.50 -3.60
C MET A 1 -1.07 -7.25 -4.07
N LYS A 2 -1.12 -6.17 -3.28
CA LYS A 2 -1.79 -4.93 -3.69
C LYS A 2 -0.79 -3.81 -3.81
N ASN A 3 -0.93 -3.00 -4.85
CA ASN A 3 -0.17 -1.77 -4.98
C ASN A 3 -0.96 -0.62 -4.37
N ILE A 4 -0.37 0.08 -3.41
CA ILE A 4 -1.01 1.18 -2.70
C ILE A 4 -0.21 2.45 -2.93
N GLN A 5 -0.90 3.51 -3.37
CA GLN A 5 -0.34 4.85 -3.45
C GLN A 5 -0.75 5.69 -2.26
N ILE A 6 0.10 6.65 -1.89
CA ILE A 6 -0.13 7.61 -0.83
C ILE A 6 -0.06 9.01 -1.42
N ILE A 7 -1.07 9.82 -1.14
CA ILE A 7 -1.28 11.14 -1.74
C ILE A 7 -1.34 12.18 -0.63
N ASP A 8 -0.59 13.26 -0.75
CA ASP A 8 -0.73 14.43 0.12
C ASP A 8 -1.94 15.25 -0.32
N LYS A 9 -2.93 15.41 0.57
CA LYS A 9 -4.19 16.12 0.29
C LYS A 9 -4.01 17.61 0.01
N SER A 10 -2.99 18.23 0.57
CA SER A 10 -2.75 19.67 0.43
C SER A 10 -2.45 20.05 -1.01
N PHE A 11 -1.77 19.14 -1.74
CA PHE A 11 -1.31 19.38 -3.11
C PHE A 11 -1.87 18.38 -4.13
N GLY A 12 -2.55 17.31 -3.68
CA GLY A 12 -3.01 16.21 -4.52
C GLY A 12 -1.87 15.42 -5.15
N GLN A 13 -0.67 15.46 -4.56
CA GLN A 13 0.54 14.86 -5.14
C GLN A 13 0.83 13.50 -4.54
N LYS A 14 1.25 12.54 -5.38
CA LYS A 14 1.73 11.24 -4.91
C LYS A 14 3.05 11.41 -4.18
N VAL A 15 3.08 11.05 -2.90
CA VAL A 15 4.29 11.09 -2.06
C VAL A 15 5.01 9.75 -2.03
N GLY A 16 4.30 8.65 -2.34
CA GLY A 16 4.89 7.33 -2.43
C GLY A 16 3.93 6.28 -2.98
N GLU A 17 4.49 5.14 -3.36
CA GLU A 17 3.75 3.98 -3.87
C GLU A 17 4.49 2.71 -3.46
N CYS A 18 3.75 1.74 -2.93
CA CYS A 18 4.35 0.50 -2.46
C CYS A 18 3.49 -0.72 -2.73
N ALA A 19 4.16 -1.81 -3.13
CA ALA A 19 3.57 -3.13 -3.18
C ALA A 19 3.53 -3.74 -1.78
N ILE A 20 2.34 -4.11 -1.34
CA ILE A 20 2.07 -4.74 -0.06
C ILE A 20 1.62 -6.18 -0.29
N LEU A 21 2.44 -7.10 0.21
CA LEU A 21 2.09 -8.49 0.40
C LEU A 21 1.69 -8.66 1.86
N VAL A 22 0.48 -9.14 2.10
CA VAL A 22 0.04 -9.53 3.44
C VAL A 22 -0.41 -10.99 3.36
N ASP A 23 -0.16 -11.74 4.44
CA ASP A 23 -0.29 -13.21 4.44
C ASP A 23 -1.75 -13.66 4.35
N LEU A 24 -2.06 -14.56 3.40
CA LEU A 24 -3.44 -14.86 2.97
C LEU A 24 -4.29 -15.62 4.00
N GLU A 25 -3.69 -16.07 5.12
CA GLU A 25 -4.31 -17.06 6.00
C GLU A 25 -5.54 -16.57 6.78
N ASN A 26 -5.79 -15.25 6.88
CA ASN A 26 -6.85 -14.70 7.74
C ASN A 26 -7.77 -13.66 7.07
N GLY A 27 -8.34 -13.97 5.90
CA GLY A 27 -9.50 -13.25 5.37
C GLY A 27 -9.31 -11.73 5.26
N GLN A 28 -8.23 -11.32 4.60
CA GLN A 28 -7.82 -9.92 4.57
C GLN A 28 -8.80 -9.00 3.85
N THR A 29 -9.07 -7.88 4.50
CA THR A 29 -9.79 -6.75 3.93
C THR A 29 -8.79 -5.75 3.34
N ASP A 30 -9.27 -4.88 2.46
CA ASP A 30 -8.47 -3.76 1.92
C ASP A 30 -7.80 -2.94 3.04
N GLN A 31 -8.46 -2.81 4.20
CA GLN A 31 -7.92 -2.12 5.36
C GLN A 31 -6.58 -2.71 5.84
N SER A 32 -6.41 -4.04 5.80
CA SER A 32 -5.17 -4.69 6.23
C SER A 32 -3.98 -4.32 5.32
N PHE A 33 -4.23 -4.16 4.02
CA PHE A 33 -3.24 -3.66 3.07
C PHE A 33 -2.93 -2.18 3.33
N MET A 34 -3.96 -1.36 3.54
CA MET A 34 -3.80 0.08 3.84
C MET A 34 -2.99 0.32 5.11
N ASP A 35 -3.24 -0.44 6.18
CA ASP A 35 -2.52 -0.28 7.44
C ASP A 35 -1.06 -0.70 7.32
N SER A 36 -0.78 -1.72 6.52
CA SER A 36 0.58 -2.16 6.22
C SER A 36 1.32 -1.12 5.35
N ALA A 37 0.65 -0.55 4.34
CA ALA A 37 1.19 0.53 3.52
C ALA A 37 1.54 1.76 4.37
N TRP A 38 0.66 2.16 5.29
CA TRP A 38 0.91 3.29 6.18
C TRP A 38 2.14 3.09 7.06
N LYS A 39 2.24 1.94 7.74
CA LYS A 39 3.39 1.63 8.59
C LYS A 39 4.70 1.70 7.81
N ARG A 40 4.69 1.21 6.57
CA ARG A 40 5.84 1.28 5.67
C ARG A 40 6.19 2.71 5.31
N ALA A 41 5.20 3.53 4.94
CA ALA A 41 5.42 4.92 4.59
C ALA A 41 5.98 5.77 5.73
N VAL A 42 5.54 5.52 6.97
CA VAL A 42 6.14 6.12 8.17
C VAL A 42 7.60 5.67 8.32
N ALA A 43 7.86 4.36 8.21
CA ALA A 43 9.21 3.81 8.36
C ALA A 43 10.19 4.30 7.29
N GLU A 44 9.70 4.54 6.06
CA GLU A 44 10.49 5.06 4.94
C GLU A 44 10.55 6.60 4.91
N GLY A 45 9.88 7.29 5.84
CA GLY A 45 9.91 8.74 5.97
C GLY A 45 9.13 9.50 4.88
N TRP A 46 8.16 8.86 4.23
CA TRP A 46 7.30 9.50 3.23
C TRP A 46 6.23 10.38 3.87
N VAL A 47 5.81 10.02 5.07
CA VAL A 47 4.73 10.67 5.82
C VAL A 47 5.12 10.78 7.30
N ASP A 48 4.48 11.71 8.00
CA ASP A 48 4.54 11.81 9.45
C ASP A 48 3.40 11.00 10.07
N GLU A 49 3.71 10.16 11.06
CA GLU A 49 2.71 9.32 11.73
C GLU A 49 1.61 10.13 12.43
N ASN A 50 1.92 11.36 12.84
CA ASN A 50 1.02 12.24 13.58
C ASN A 50 0.03 12.97 12.68
N TYR A 51 0.21 12.92 11.36
CA TYR A 51 -0.55 13.70 10.39
C TYR A 51 -1.25 12.81 9.35
N ARG A 52 -1.71 11.63 9.76
CA ARG A 52 -2.36 10.67 8.85
C ARG A 52 -3.56 11.26 8.10
N GLU A 53 -4.31 12.14 8.75
CA GLU A 53 -5.47 12.82 8.17
C GLU A 53 -5.12 13.69 6.95
N ASN A 54 -3.87 14.14 6.81
CA ASN A 54 -3.38 14.94 5.69
C ASN A 54 -3.09 14.11 4.43
N TYR A 55 -3.17 12.78 4.52
CA TYR A 55 -2.89 11.88 3.42
C TYR A 55 -4.12 11.05 3.04
N ASP A 56 -4.23 10.76 1.75
CA ASP A 56 -5.11 9.72 1.22
C ASP A 56 -4.29 8.50 0.80
N MET A 57 -4.92 7.33 0.87
CA MET A 57 -4.34 6.07 0.40
C MET A 57 -5.32 5.34 -0.50
N GLU A 58 -4.82 4.87 -1.64
CA GLU A 58 -5.64 4.23 -2.66
C GLU A 58 -4.96 2.95 -3.15
N ILE A 59 -5.76 1.89 -3.34
CA ILE A 59 -5.31 0.68 -4.03
C ILE A 59 -5.40 0.97 -5.52
N VAL A 60 -4.25 1.03 -6.19
CA VAL A 60 -4.15 1.36 -7.63
C VAL A 60 -4.09 0.12 -8.52
N GLY A 61 -3.96 -1.07 -7.93
CA GLY A 61 -4.06 -2.32 -8.65
C GLY A 61 -3.73 -3.53 -7.81
N ASP A 62 -4.26 -4.67 -8.24
CA ASP A 62 -3.78 -5.96 -7.78
C ASP A 62 -2.54 -6.33 -8.60
N ILE A 63 -1.45 -6.63 -7.92
CA ILE A 63 -0.28 -7.22 -8.56
C ILE A 63 -0.49 -8.73 -8.50
N PRO A 64 -0.73 -9.41 -9.64
CA PRO A 64 -0.80 -10.86 -9.63
C PRO A 64 0.52 -11.39 -9.07
N LEU A 65 0.41 -12.28 -8.07
CA LEU A 65 1.54 -13.11 -7.69
C LEU A 65 1.74 -14.02 -8.89
N ASP A 66 2.70 -13.67 -9.73
CA ASP A 66 2.99 -14.43 -10.94
C ASP A 66 3.34 -15.86 -10.53
N HIS A 67 2.43 -16.79 -10.79
CA HIS A 67 2.68 -18.22 -10.71
C HIS A 67 3.19 -18.76 -12.06
N SER A 68 3.79 -17.92 -12.91
CA SER A 68 4.48 -18.36 -14.12
C SER A 68 5.85 -18.96 -13.78
N SER A 69 5.81 -20.12 -13.13
CA SER A 69 6.84 -21.15 -13.13
C SER A 69 6.01 -22.44 -13.13
N GLU A 70 5.89 -23.25 -14.17
CA GLU A 70 6.72 -23.52 -15.34
C GLU A 70 5.76 -23.93 -16.48
N SER A 71 6.00 -23.49 -17.71
CA SER A 71 5.49 -24.23 -18.87
C SER A 71 6.52 -25.33 -19.17
N LEU A 72 6.23 -26.56 -18.76
CA LEU A 72 6.89 -27.77 -19.25
C LEU A 72 6.03 -28.42 -20.34
#